data_AF-Q13YS5-F1
#
_entry.id   AF-Q13YS5-F1
#
_cell.length_a   1.000
_cell.length_b   1.000
_cell.length_c   1.000
_cell.angle_alpha   90.00
_cell.angle_beta   90.00
_cell.angle_gamma   90.00
#
_symmetry.space_group_name_H-M   'P 1'
#
loop_
_entity.id
_entity.type
_entity.pdbx_description
1 polymer ?
#
loop_
_entity_poly.entity_id
_entity_poly.type
_entity_poly.pdbx_seq_one_letter_code
_entity_poly.pdbx_strand_id
1 'polypeptide(L)'
;MEMNMKLNPLHITIWVATAAAAFLLGGYLTNIHVNARGADNSRPVIRGNENSDYNNYVALRINPYDESAPIYREFNDYRKWLLNNKDIQAVNDAADPMGLMMLSGQLAAKGMPRLSTALLEQRFSSVNKILPSLDNHICATLIKGNFDATEFAAQSVPKMNSFNSEEAKAWFSVGRAAIEAQLHRSPVIVLSTEDATRGIVKIAKSMYAPQSKEFIASLTGLKTASDEEACATVRILYSRGNSLPEPYRGYIARMLLTGDDGNEKI
;
A
#
# COMPACT_ATOMS: atom_id res chain seq x y z
N MET A 1 2.19 -35.48 -15.76
CA MET A 1 3.61 -35.06 -15.77
C MET A 1 3.74 -33.95 -14.74
N GLU A 2 4.08 -34.32 -13.50
CA GLU A 2 4.25 -33.36 -12.40
C GLU A 2 5.46 -32.48 -12.69
N MET A 3 5.24 -31.19 -12.94
CA MET A 3 6.32 -30.21 -12.97
C MET A 3 6.87 -30.05 -11.54
N ASN A 4 7.90 -30.83 -11.23
CA ASN A 4 8.82 -30.59 -10.11
C ASN A 4 9.64 -29.32 -10.41
N MET A 5 8.98 -28.16 -10.39
CA MET A 5 9.67 -26.88 -10.29
C MET A 5 10.20 -26.77 -8.85
N LYS A 6 11.41 -27.31 -8.63
CA LYS A 6 12.23 -26.93 -7.48
C LYS A 6 12.63 -25.47 -7.68
N LEU A 7 11.74 -24.55 -7.30
CA LEU A 7 12.12 -23.16 -7.07
C LEU A 7 13.06 -23.19 -5.88
N ASN A 8 14.35 -22.98 -6.14
CA ASN A 8 15.33 -22.87 -5.08
C ASN A 8 14.94 -21.62 -4.26
N PRO A 9 14.62 -21.73 -2.97
CA PRO A 9 14.19 -20.59 -2.16
C PRO A 9 15.23 -19.45 -2.14
N LEU A 10 16.49 -19.79 -2.44
CA LEU A 10 17.61 -18.86 -2.62
C LEU A 10 17.53 -17.94 -3.87
N HIS A 11 16.70 -18.25 -4.87
CA HIS A 11 16.64 -17.48 -6.13
C HIS A 11 15.38 -16.62 -6.30
N ILE A 12 14.37 -16.77 -5.44
CA ILE A 12 13.23 -15.85 -5.39
C ILE A 12 13.53 -14.79 -4.33
N THR A 13 14.57 -13.99 -4.55
CA THR A 13 14.80 -12.80 -3.70
C THR A 13 13.85 -11.71 -4.19
N ILE A 14 12.57 -11.81 -3.82
CA ILE A 14 11.60 -10.76 -4.12
C ILE A 14 11.86 -9.62 -3.13
N TRP A 15 12.65 -8.67 -3.57
CA TRP A 15 12.71 -7.34 -2.95
C TRP A 15 11.43 -6.58 -3.35
N VAL A 16 10.32 -6.78 -2.64
CA VAL A 16 9.17 -5.88 -2.80
C VAL A 16 9.49 -4.60 -2.05
N ALA A 17 10.06 -3.61 -2.74
CA ALA A 17 10.14 -2.25 -2.22
C ALA A 17 8.71 -1.70 -2.17
N THR A 18 8.01 -1.99 -1.07
CA THR A 18 6.59 -1.67 -0.97
C THR A 18 6.44 -0.25 -0.45
N ALA A 19 5.79 0.60 -1.22
CA ALA A 19 5.29 1.87 -0.74
C ALA A 19 4.11 1.63 0.22
N ALA A 20 4.34 1.19 1.46
CA ALA A 20 3.28 1.14 2.47
C ALA A 20 2.68 2.54 2.73
N ALA A 21 3.44 3.60 2.44
CA ALA A 21 2.99 4.98 2.47
C ALA A 21 1.96 5.32 1.36
N ALA A 22 2.00 4.60 0.24
CA ALA A 22 1.17 4.88 -0.94
C ALA A 22 -0.33 4.77 -0.67
N PHE A 23 -0.69 3.76 0.10
CA PHE A 23 -2.07 3.34 0.16
C PHE A 23 -2.86 4.19 1.17
N LEU A 24 -2.23 4.81 2.16
CA LEU A 24 -2.96 5.21 3.38
C LEU A 24 -3.54 6.62 3.41
N LEU A 25 -3.85 7.21 2.26
CA LEU A 25 -4.28 8.59 2.24
C LEU A 25 -5.59 8.81 1.47
N GLY A 26 -6.66 8.90 2.26
CA GLY A 26 -7.57 10.05 2.13
C GLY A 26 -6.89 11.31 2.69
N GLY A 27 -5.75 11.69 2.12
CA GLY A 27 -4.94 12.83 2.56
C GLY A 27 -4.01 13.24 1.43
N TYR A 28 -4.48 14.16 0.62
CA TYR A 28 -3.78 14.63 -0.56
C TYR A 28 -2.43 15.30 -0.21
N LEU A 29 -1.35 14.91 -0.92
CA LEU A 29 -0.04 15.59 -1.08
C LEU A 29 0.93 15.50 0.12
N THR A 30 2.24 15.19 -0.01
CA THR A 30 3.27 15.77 -0.90
C THR A 30 4.47 14.82 -1.13
N ASN A 31 5.30 15.15 -2.12
CA ASN A 31 6.61 14.55 -2.44
C ASN A 31 7.53 14.40 -1.21
N ILE A 32 7.65 13.19 -0.66
CA ILE A 32 8.75 12.84 0.24
C ILE A 32 9.34 11.51 -0.22
N HIS A 33 10.53 11.58 -0.80
CA HIS A 33 11.44 10.45 -0.89
C HIS A 33 11.77 9.98 0.53
N VAL A 34 11.01 9.03 1.05
CA VAL A 34 11.41 8.29 2.25
C VAL A 34 12.45 7.26 1.79
N ASN A 35 13.70 7.69 1.71
CA ASN A 35 14.83 6.78 1.64
C ASN A 35 14.90 6.04 2.99
N ALA A 36 14.24 4.88 3.08
CA ALA A 36 14.35 3.96 4.22
C ALA A 36 15.69 3.20 4.18
N ARG A 37 16.81 3.93 4.04
CA ARG A 37 18.17 3.39 4.24
C ARG A 37 18.89 4.25 5.25
N GLY A 38 19.16 3.66 6.40
CA GLY A 38 20.08 4.20 7.41
C GLY A 38 19.37 5.02 8.47
N ALA A 39 19.38 4.47 9.70
CA ALA A 39 19.16 5.24 10.89
C ALA A 39 20.26 6.31 11.00
N ASP A 40 19.90 7.58 10.91
CA ASP A 40 20.63 8.65 11.57
C ASP A 40 19.62 9.68 12.11
N ASN A 41 19.79 10.06 13.37
CA ASN A 41 18.87 10.87 14.19
C ASN A 41 18.91 12.37 13.82
N SER A 42 19.12 12.69 12.55
CA SER A 42 19.24 14.06 12.08
C SER A 42 17.95 14.53 11.43
N ARG A 43 17.31 15.54 12.04
CA ARG A 43 16.06 16.19 11.64
C ARG A 43 16.04 16.52 10.13
N PRO A 44 14.94 16.25 9.39
CA PRO A 44 14.80 16.74 8.02
C PRO A 44 14.61 18.26 8.03
N VAL A 45 15.49 18.98 7.35
CA VAL A 45 15.36 20.43 7.09
C VAL A 45 14.50 20.62 5.84
N ILE A 46 13.31 21.21 6.02
CA ILE A 46 12.41 21.60 4.92
C ILE A 46 12.89 22.96 4.37
N ARG A 47 13.23 23.03 3.08
CA ARG A 47 13.49 24.31 2.37
C ARG A 47 12.49 24.40 1.20
N GLY A 48 11.43 25.21 1.36
CA GLY A 48 10.34 25.35 0.39
C GLY A 48 10.61 26.41 -0.69
N ASN A 49 9.96 26.24 -1.85
CA ASN A 49 9.89 27.24 -2.93
C ASN A 49 8.46 27.82 -2.93
N GLU A 50 8.34 29.12 -2.73
CA GLU A 50 7.14 29.82 -2.19
C GLU A 50 5.90 29.87 -3.11
N ASN A 51 5.95 29.34 -4.36
CA ASN A 51 4.85 29.47 -5.32
C ASN A 51 4.07 28.18 -5.66
N SER A 52 4.57 26.98 -5.35
CA SER A 52 3.78 25.73 -5.55
C SER A 52 2.90 25.38 -4.36
N ASP A 53 3.17 25.96 -3.20
CA ASP A 53 2.50 25.62 -1.97
C ASP A 53 1.04 26.12 -1.95
N TYR A 54 0.74 27.30 -2.51
CA TYR A 54 -0.59 27.93 -2.45
C TYR A 54 -1.72 27.10 -3.10
N ASN A 55 -1.47 26.44 -4.23
CA ASN A 55 -2.47 25.58 -4.88
C ASN A 55 -2.56 24.20 -4.22
N ASN A 56 -1.50 23.73 -3.54
CA ASN A 56 -1.52 22.53 -2.72
C ASN A 56 -2.29 22.73 -1.40
N TYR A 57 -2.43 23.98 -0.91
CA TYR A 57 -3.17 24.32 0.32
C TYR A 57 -4.70 24.18 0.21
N VAL A 58 -5.31 24.31 -0.97
CA VAL A 58 -6.79 24.31 -1.12
C VAL A 58 -7.36 22.88 -1.15
N ALA A 59 -6.64 21.93 -1.73
CA ALA A 59 -7.05 20.52 -1.84
C ALA A 59 -7.14 19.81 -0.47
N LEU A 60 -6.50 20.33 0.57
CA LEU A 60 -6.43 19.74 1.92
C LEU A 60 -7.61 20.12 2.84
N ARG A 61 -8.40 21.13 2.51
CA ARG A 61 -9.65 21.46 3.24
C ARG A 61 -10.85 20.68 2.73
N ILE A 62 -10.79 20.22 1.49
CA ILE A 62 -11.94 19.74 0.73
C ILE A 62 -11.82 18.22 0.59
N ASN A 63 -12.91 17.55 0.87
CA ASN A 63 -13.02 16.12 0.64
C ASN A 63 -12.92 15.89 -0.89
N PRO A 64 -11.98 15.06 -1.36
CA PRO A 64 -11.66 14.94 -2.78
C PRO A 64 -12.68 14.08 -3.55
N TYR A 65 -13.58 13.42 -2.84
CA TYR A 65 -14.56 12.52 -3.42
C TYR A 65 -15.84 13.28 -3.79
N ASP A 66 -16.65 12.68 -4.67
CA ASP A 66 -17.94 13.26 -5.03
C ASP A 66 -18.89 13.20 -3.82
N GLU A 67 -19.64 14.27 -3.53
CA GLU A 67 -20.52 14.33 -2.34
C GLU A 67 -21.57 13.21 -2.29
N SER A 68 -21.98 12.71 -3.45
CA SER A 68 -22.94 11.61 -3.58
C SER A 68 -22.31 10.22 -3.39
N ALA A 69 -20.99 10.10 -3.46
CA ALA A 69 -20.29 8.82 -3.35
C ALA A 69 -20.22 8.36 -1.88
N PRO A 70 -20.41 7.06 -1.57
CA PRO A 70 -20.31 6.56 -0.20
C PRO A 70 -19.00 6.89 0.49
N ILE A 71 -17.90 6.92 -0.27
CA ILE A 71 -16.56 7.20 0.23
C ILE A 71 -16.37 8.62 0.76
N TYR A 72 -17.17 9.58 0.29
CA TYR A 72 -17.16 10.95 0.80
C TYR A 72 -17.49 10.99 2.30
N ARG A 73 -18.55 10.28 2.72
CA ARG A 73 -18.93 10.23 4.13
C ARG A 73 -17.84 9.61 4.99
N GLU A 74 -17.30 8.48 4.54
CA GLU A 74 -16.27 7.74 5.28
C GLU A 74 -14.96 8.55 5.43
N PHE A 75 -14.59 9.33 4.41
CA PHE A 75 -13.49 10.28 4.52
C PHE A 75 -13.74 11.35 5.59
N ASN A 76 -14.93 11.95 5.60
CA ASN A 76 -15.26 12.98 6.58
C ASN A 76 -15.24 12.42 8.01
N ASP A 77 -15.76 11.22 8.21
CA ASP A 77 -15.73 10.53 9.50
C ASP A 77 -14.28 10.17 9.90
N TYR A 78 -13.46 9.73 8.94
CA TYR A 78 -12.04 9.45 9.17
C TYR A 78 -11.28 10.72 9.59
N ARG A 79 -11.47 11.82 8.87
CA ARG A 79 -10.88 13.12 9.20
C ARG A 79 -11.33 13.61 10.57
N LYS A 80 -12.63 13.50 10.89
CA LYS A 80 -13.17 13.87 12.22
C LYS A 80 -12.54 13.02 13.31
N TRP A 81 -12.37 11.71 13.09
CA TRP A 81 -11.69 10.83 14.03
C TRP A 81 -10.22 11.26 14.24
N LEU A 82 -9.47 11.52 13.17
CA LEU A 82 -8.07 11.98 13.25
C LEU A 82 -7.94 13.24 14.12
N LEU A 83 -8.79 14.24 13.87
CA LEU A 83 -8.76 15.52 14.58
C LEU A 83 -9.10 15.39 16.08
N ASN A 84 -9.89 14.40 16.47
CA ASN A 84 -10.37 14.22 17.84
C ASN A 84 -9.67 13.08 18.60
N ASN A 85 -8.77 12.33 17.97
CA ASN A 85 -8.08 11.21 18.59
C ASN A 85 -6.94 11.70 19.49
N LYS A 86 -7.06 11.45 20.80
CA LYS A 86 -6.10 11.91 21.81
C LYS A 86 -4.72 11.27 21.67
N ASP A 87 -4.65 10.00 21.27
CA ASP A 87 -3.38 9.29 21.11
C ASP A 87 -2.60 9.85 19.92
N ILE A 88 -3.29 10.21 18.84
CA ILE A 88 -2.68 10.91 17.70
C ILE A 88 -2.23 12.31 18.10
N GLN A 89 -3.07 13.07 18.83
CA GLN A 89 -2.68 14.39 19.30
C GLN A 89 -1.48 14.36 20.23
N ALA A 90 -1.34 13.33 21.08
CA ALA A 90 -0.21 13.17 21.98
C ALA A 90 1.14 12.97 21.27
N VAL A 91 1.12 12.54 20.01
CA VAL A 91 2.32 12.36 19.17
C VAL A 91 2.39 13.34 18.00
N ASN A 92 1.43 14.27 17.92
CA ASN A 92 1.38 15.29 16.88
C ASN A 92 2.03 16.58 17.36
N ASP A 93 3.30 16.75 17.03
CA ASP A 93 4.04 17.97 17.31
C ASP A 93 3.70 19.12 16.32
N ALA A 94 2.90 18.85 15.27
CA ALA A 94 2.54 19.84 14.27
C ALA A 94 1.30 20.65 14.68
N ALA A 95 1.41 21.97 14.59
CA ALA A 95 0.33 22.92 14.89
C ALA A 95 -0.68 23.08 13.74
N ASP A 96 -0.47 22.43 12.59
CA ASP A 96 -1.30 22.60 11.39
C ASP A 96 -1.92 21.28 10.87
N PRO A 97 -3.05 21.34 10.14
CA PRO A 97 -3.73 20.16 9.60
C PRO A 97 -2.93 19.31 8.60
N MET A 98 -1.93 19.88 7.92
CA MET A 98 -1.11 19.14 6.95
C MET A 98 -0.16 18.18 7.68
N GLY A 99 0.48 18.66 8.74
CA GLY A 99 1.31 17.83 9.61
C GLY A 99 0.55 16.64 10.19
N LEU A 100 -0.71 16.83 10.59
CA LEU A 100 -1.57 15.77 11.09
C LEU A 100 -1.86 14.68 10.04
N MET A 101 -2.15 15.09 8.78
CA MET A 101 -2.43 14.13 7.71
C MET A 101 -1.16 13.34 7.33
N MET A 102 -0.01 14.00 7.23
CA MET A 102 1.28 13.34 7.00
C MET A 102 1.61 12.35 8.11
N LEU A 103 1.44 12.75 9.37
CA LEU A 103 1.62 11.89 10.53
C LEU A 103 0.68 10.67 10.47
N SER A 104 -0.59 10.87 10.12
CA SER A 104 -1.55 9.78 10.01
C SER A 104 -1.13 8.74 8.96
N GLY A 105 -0.65 9.19 7.79
CA GLY A 105 -0.13 8.30 6.74
C GLY A 105 1.09 7.51 7.22
N GLN A 106 2.01 8.15 7.94
CA GLN A 106 3.20 7.50 8.52
C GLN A 106 2.83 6.47 9.59
N LEU A 107 1.92 6.81 10.51
CA LEU A 107 1.44 5.91 11.55
C LEU A 107 0.75 4.70 10.94
N ALA A 108 -0.11 4.92 9.96
CA ALA A 108 -0.78 3.86 9.24
C ALA A 108 0.23 2.94 8.55
N ALA A 109 1.22 3.50 7.84
CA ALA A 109 2.19 2.71 7.09
C ALA A 109 3.02 1.79 8.00
N LYS A 110 3.47 2.33 9.15
CA LYS A 110 4.15 1.56 10.20
C LYS A 110 3.23 0.57 10.94
N GLY A 111 1.92 0.80 10.88
CA GLY A 111 0.90 -0.03 11.47
C GLY A 111 0.51 -1.26 10.65
N MET A 112 0.62 -1.18 9.32
CA MET A 112 0.23 -2.27 8.41
C MET A 112 0.83 -3.64 8.77
N PRO A 113 2.14 -3.77 9.11
CA PRO A 113 2.74 -5.05 9.53
C PRO A 113 2.14 -5.67 10.79
N ARG A 114 1.51 -4.84 11.63
CA ARG A 114 0.91 -5.22 12.92
C ARG A 114 -0.54 -5.69 12.78
N LEU A 115 -1.13 -5.58 11.59
CA LEU A 115 -2.50 -5.96 11.34
C LEU A 115 -2.69 -7.47 11.20
N SER A 116 -3.88 -7.92 11.57
CA SER A 116 -4.34 -9.29 11.29
C SER A 116 -4.44 -9.53 9.79
N THR A 117 -4.29 -10.78 9.38
CA THR A 117 -4.38 -11.19 7.97
C THR A 117 -5.73 -10.81 7.35
N ALA A 118 -6.83 -10.93 8.10
CA ALA A 118 -8.17 -10.56 7.61
C ALA A 118 -8.29 -9.08 7.22
N LEU A 119 -7.67 -8.16 7.99
CA LEU A 119 -7.66 -6.73 7.65
C LEU A 119 -6.78 -6.44 6.43
N LEU A 120 -5.64 -7.14 6.31
CA LEU A 120 -4.78 -7.04 5.13
C LEU A 120 -5.50 -7.54 3.87
N GLU A 121 -6.29 -8.62 3.96
CA GLU A 121 -7.09 -9.12 2.84
C GLU A 121 -8.18 -8.14 2.40
N GLN A 122 -8.86 -7.46 3.34
CA GLN A 122 -9.80 -6.40 3.00
C GLN A 122 -9.12 -5.29 2.21
N ARG A 123 -7.94 -4.85 2.68
CA ARG A 123 -7.15 -3.84 2.00
C ARG A 123 -6.70 -4.29 0.62
N PHE A 124 -6.24 -5.53 0.54
CA PHE A 124 -5.77 -6.15 -0.69
C PHE A 124 -6.87 -6.21 -1.75
N SER A 125 -8.11 -6.49 -1.35
CA SER A 125 -9.28 -6.43 -2.22
C SER A 125 -9.59 -5.01 -2.72
N SER A 126 -9.53 -4.02 -1.83
CA SER A 126 -9.73 -2.61 -2.23
C SER A 126 -8.68 -2.14 -3.24
N VAL A 127 -7.40 -2.44 -3.00
CA VAL A 127 -6.31 -2.06 -3.91
C VAL A 127 -6.46 -2.75 -5.27
N ASN A 128 -6.82 -4.04 -5.29
CA ASN A 128 -7.05 -4.77 -6.53
C ASN A 128 -8.13 -4.13 -7.42
N LYS A 129 -9.12 -3.44 -6.83
CA LYS A 129 -10.15 -2.70 -7.58
C LYS A 129 -9.67 -1.37 -8.15
N ILE A 130 -8.62 -0.78 -7.56
CA ILE A 130 -8.03 0.49 -7.99
C ILE A 130 -7.00 0.26 -9.09
N LEU A 131 -6.17 -0.78 -9.01
CA LEU A 131 -5.05 -1.02 -9.94
C LEU A 131 -5.40 -0.95 -11.43
N PRO A 132 -6.58 -1.39 -11.91
CA PRO A 132 -6.93 -1.26 -13.32
C PRO A 132 -7.12 0.18 -13.80
N SER A 133 -7.39 1.14 -12.90
CA SER A 133 -7.55 2.55 -13.24
C SER A 133 -6.25 3.34 -13.26
N LEU A 134 -5.15 2.74 -12.77
CA LEU A 134 -3.84 3.38 -12.77
C LEU A 134 -3.16 3.17 -14.12
N ASP A 135 -2.40 4.16 -14.58
CA ASP A 135 -1.48 3.98 -15.69
C ASP A 135 -0.32 3.03 -15.33
N ASN A 136 0.47 2.66 -16.33
CA ASN A 136 1.57 1.73 -16.13
C ASN A 136 2.69 2.30 -15.25
N HIS A 137 2.91 3.62 -15.27
CA HIS A 137 3.96 4.26 -14.49
C HIS A 137 3.66 4.14 -12.99
N ILE A 138 2.52 4.68 -12.55
CA ILE A 138 2.11 4.67 -11.14
C ILE A 138 1.91 3.26 -10.63
N CYS A 139 1.31 2.39 -11.42
CA CYS A 139 1.17 0.98 -11.09
C CYS A 139 2.53 0.27 -10.86
N ALA A 140 3.56 0.58 -11.68
CA ALA A 140 4.89 0.00 -11.53
C ALA A 140 5.62 0.49 -10.26
N THR A 141 5.40 1.74 -9.84
CA THR A 141 6.04 2.29 -8.63
C THR A 141 5.66 1.55 -7.34
N LEU A 142 4.53 0.81 -7.33
CA LEU A 142 4.10 0.02 -6.18
C LEU A 142 5.08 -1.08 -5.77
N ILE A 143 5.86 -1.60 -6.71
CA ILE A 143 6.87 -2.64 -6.48
C ILE A 143 8.31 -2.16 -6.71
N LYS A 144 8.49 -1.14 -7.55
CA LYS A 144 9.81 -0.54 -7.82
C LYS A 144 10.22 0.48 -6.76
N GLY A 145 9.27 1.00 -5.98
CA GLY A 145 9.45 2.17 -5.11
C GLY A 145 9.23 3.49 -5.86
N ASN A 146 9.53 4.60 -5.18
CA ASN A 146 9.34 5.98 -5.69
C ASN A 146 7.88 6.35 -6.03
N PHE A 147 6.95 5.84 -5.25
CA PHE A 147 5.53 6.12 -5.42
C PHE A 147 5.17 7.58 -5.14
N ASP A 148 4.44 8.22 -6.06
CA ASP A 148 3.86 9.55 -5.85
C ASP A 148 2.39 9.44 -5.42
N ALA A 149 2.12 9.81 -4.16
CA ALA A 149 0.78 9.78 -3.59
C ALA A 149 -0.19 10.78 -4.24
N THR A 150 0.32 11.88 -4.78
CA THR A 150 -0.47 12.88 -5.52
C THR A 150 -1.03 12.28 -6.79
N GLU A 151 -0.14 11.68 -7.58
CA GLU A 151 -0.47 11.16 -8.89
C GLU A 151 -1.37 9.91 -8.76
N PHE A 152 -1.07 9.05 -7.78
CA PHE A 152 -1.99 7.97 -7.44
C PHE A 152 -3.36 8.48 -7.04
N ALA A 153 -3.46 9.47 -6.14
CA ALA A 153 -4.76 10.00 -5.72
C ALA A 153 -5.55 10.56 -6.91
N ALA A 154 -4.89 11.29 -7.81
CA ALA A 154 -5.52 11.82 -9.02
C ALA A 154 -6.11 10.71 -9.91
N GLN A 155 -5.45 9.55 -10.00
CA GLN A 155 -5.90 8.41 -10.81
C GLN A 155 -6.86 7.47 -10.07
N SER A 156 -6.75 7.36 -8.75
CA SER A 156 -7.53 6.41 -7.94
C SER A 156 -8.87 6.99 -7.51
N VAL A 157 -8.97 8.30 -7.25
CA VAL A 157 -10.20 8.91 -6.72
C VAL A 157 -11.43 8.67 -7.60
N PRO A 158 -11.38 8.81 -8.94
CA PRO A 158 -12.53 8.48 -9.78
C PRO A 158 -12.99 7.03 -9.59
N LYS A 159 -12.06 6.09 -9.41
CA LYS A 159 -12.39 4.69 -9.17
C LYS A 159 -12.95 4.47 -7.77
N MET A 160 -12.44 5.20 -6.78
CA MET A 160 -12.91 5.14 -5.40
C MET A 160 -14.29 5.79 -5.21
N ASN A 161 -14.67 6.78 -6.03
CA ASN A 161 -16.05 7.29 -6.08
C ASN A 161 -17.06 6.21 -6.50
N SER A 162 -16.61 5.17 -7.21
CA SER A 162 -17.43 4.02 -7.59
C SER A 162 -17.54 2.95 -6.51
N PHE A 163 -16.93 3.13 -5.32
CA PHE A 163 -17.02 2.15 -4.25
C PHE A 163 -18.44 2.12 -3.68
N ASN A 164 -18.91 0.91 -3.36
CA ASN A 164 -20.11 0.76 -2.54
C ASN A 164 -19.80 1.11 -1.06
N SER A 165 -20.85 1.18 -0.23
CA SER A 165 -20.71 1.58 1.18
C SER A 165 -19.79 0.68 1.99
N GLU A 166 -19.79 -0.63 1.74
CA GLU A 166 -18.93 -1.58 2.46
C GLU A 166 -17.46 -1.41 2.07
N GLU A 167 -17.19 -1.24 0.78
CA GLU A 167 -15.85 -1.00 0.24
C GLU A 167 -15.27 0.32 0.75
N ALA A 168 -16.06 1.39 0.71
CA ALA A 168 -15.69 2.70 1.25
C ALA A 168 -15.34 2.63 2.74
N LYS A 169 -16.19 1.99 3.54
CA LYS A 169 -15.96 1.82 4.97
C LYS A 169 -14.73 0.96 5.25
N ALA A 170 -14.54 -0.13 4.52
CA ALA A 170 -13.39 -1.01 4.68
C ALA A 170 -12.07 -0.27 4.41
N TRP A 171 -12.02 0.58 3.39
CA TRP A 171 -10.82 1.37 3.05
C TRP A 171 -10.30 2.18 4.24
N PHE A 172 -11.19 2.94 4.90
CA PHE A 172 -10.81 3.77 6.04
C PHE A 172 -10.69 2.99 7.34
N SER A 173 -11.49 1.94 7.54
CA SER A 173 -11.41 1.11 8.75
C SER A 173 -10.07 0.41 8.89
N VAL A 174 -9.51 -0.11 7.79
CA VAL A 174 -8.16 -0.70 7.82
C VAL A 174 -7.10 0.35 8.13
N GLY A 175 -7.22 1.57 7.58
CA GLY A 175 -6.31 2.68 7.88
C GLY A 175 -6.33 3.07 9.37
N ARG A 176 -7.53 3.20 9.97
CA ARG A 176 -7.67 3.46 11.41
C ARG A 176 -7.04 2.35 12.25
N ALA A 177 -7.33 1.10 11.93
CA ALA A 177 -6.77 -0.05 12.65
C ALA A 177 -5.24 -0.08 12.59
N ALA A 178 -4.64 0.30 11.46
CA ALA A 178 -3.19 0.38 11.32
C ALA A 178 -2.61 1.46 12.24
N ILE A 179 -3.20 2.67 12.23
CA ILE A 179 -2.78 3.77 13.10
C ILE A 179 -2.86 3.36 14.56
N GLU A 180 -3.98 2.78 15.00
CA GLU A 180 -4.17 2.31 16.36
C GLU A 180 -3.15 1.23 16.74
N ALA A 181 -2.93 0.24 15.87
CA ALA A 181 -1.93 -0.81 16.10
C ALA A 181 -0.51 -0.25 16.25
N GLN A 182 -0.17 0.81 15.50
CA GLN A 182 1.11 1.49 15.65
C GLN A 182 1.20 2.30 16.95
N LEU A 183 0.17 3.07 17.30
CA LEU A 183 0.11 3.87 18.53
C LEU A 183 0.18 3.00 19.78
N HIS A 184 -0.52 1.86 19.77
CA HIS A 184 -0.53 0.91 20.88
C HIS A 184 0.62 -0.10 20.83
N ARG A 185 1.53 0.03 19.85
CA ARG A 185 2.72 -0.80 19.69
C ARG A 185 2.40 -2.31 19.63
N SER A 186 1.29 -2.67 19.00
CA SER A 186 0.90 -4.06 18.74
C SER A 186 2.04 -4.83 18.06
N PRO A 187 2.28 -6.12 18.35
CA PRO A 187 3.41 -6.84 17.78
C PRO A 187 3.36 -6.88 16.24
N VAL A 188 4.53 -6.82 15.61
CA VAL A 188 4.67 -7.03 14.16
C VAL A 188 4.47 -8.51 13.85
N ILE A 189 3.68 -8.81 12.82
CA ILE A 189 3.44 -10.17 12.35
C ILE A 189 4.21 -10.38 11.05
N VAL A 190 5.24 -11.23 11.13
CA VAL A 190 6.18 -11.48 10.04
C VAL A 190 5.71 -12.66 9.19
N LEU A 191 5.70 -12.49 7.87
CA LEU A 191 5.55 -13.57 6.89
C LEU A 191 6.89 -14.26 6.66
N SER A 192 6.94 -15.59 6.77
CA SER A 192 8.14 -16.34 6.43
C SER A 192 8.39 -16.33 4.91
N THR A 193 9.65 -16.44 4.51
CA THR A 193 10.05 -16.58 3.10
C THR A 193 9.41 -17.81 2.45
N GLU A 194 9.25 -18.89 3.23
CA GLU A 194 8.58 -20.10 2.78
C GLU A 194 7.11 -19.82 2.42
N ASP A 195 6.36 -19.16 3.30
CA ASP A 195 4.94 -18.88 3.10
C ASP A 195 4.71 -17.91 1.94
N ALA A 196 5.56 -16.88 1.82
CA ALA A 196 5.57 -15.97 0.68
C ALA A 196 5.80 -16.74 -0.64
N THR A 197 6.79 -17.64 -0.66
CA THR A 197 7.09 -18.49 -1.83
C THR A 197 5.91 -19.39 -2.16
N ARG A 198 5.26 -20.01 -1.16
CA ARG A 198 4.06 -20.84 -1.37
C ARG A 198 2.93 -20.03 -2.01
N GLY A 199 2.73 -18.78 -1.60
CA GLY A 199 1.78 -17.85 -2.22
C GLY A 199 2.08 -17.62 -3.70
N ILE A 200 3.31 -17.23 -4.05
CA ILE A 200 3.74 -16.99 -5.44
C ILE A 200 3.57 -18.24 -6.31
N VAL A 201 3.99 -19.41 -5.81
CA VAL A 201 3.83 -20.68 -6.51
C VAL A 201 2.35 -21.00 -6.75
N LYS A 202 1.47 -20.67 -5.80
CA LYS A 202 0.02 -20.86 -5.96
C LYS A 202 -0.55 -19.96 -7.06
N ILE A 203 -0.10 -18.70 -7.16
CA ILE A 203 -0.44 -17.81 -8.29
C ILE A 203 0.03 -18.44 -9.60
N ALA A 204 1.31 -18.83 -9.69
CA ALA A 204 1.90 -19.40 -10.90
C ALA A 204 1.11 -20.63 -11.40
N LYS A 205 0.76 -21.55 -10.49
CA LYS A 205 -0.03 -22.76 -10.77
C LYS A 205 -1.49 -22.48 -11.18
N SER A 206 -2.01 -21.27 -10.94
CA SER A 206 -3.37 -20.88 -11.36
C SER A 206 -3.46 -20.47 -12.83
N MET A 207 -2.32 -20.40 -13.52
CA MET A 207 -2.21 -19.93 -14.91
C MET A 207 -1.77 -21.05 -15.85
N TYR A 208 -1.99 -20.84 -17.14
CA TYR A 208 -1.45 -21.72 -18.18
C TYR A 208 0.09 -21.66 -18.18
N ALA A 209 0.76 -22.79 -18.49
CA ALA A 209 2.18 -22.98 -18.20
C ALA A 209 3.14 -21.92 -18.81
N PRO A 210 2.97 -21.45 -20.07
CA PRO A 210 3.74 -20.32 -20.60
C PRO A 210 3.59 -19.03 -19.80
N GLN A 211 2.36 -18.63 -19.45
CA GLN A 211 2.10 -17.44 -18.62
C GLN A 211 2.68 -17.61 -17.21
N SER A 212 2.63 -18.82 -16.66
CA SER A 212 3.26 -19.13 -15.38
C SER A 212 4.78 -18.92 -15.41
N LYS A 213 5.46 -19.32 -16.50
CA LYS A 213 6.92 -19.15 -16.62
C LYS A 213 7.28 -17.68 -16.80
N GLU A 214 6.54 -16.97 -17.64
CA GLU A 214 6.71 -15.54 -17.87
C GLU A 214 6.51 -14.75 -16.57
N PHE A 215 5.43 -15.00 -15.83
CA PHE A 215 5.18 -14.37 -14.53
C PHE A 215 6.34 -14.56 -13.54
N ILE A 216 6.85 -15.78 -13.41
CA ILE A 216 7.98 -16.05 -12.50
C ILE A 216 9.25 -15.33 -12.98
N ALA A 217 9.51 -15.31 -14.29
CA ALA A 217 10.66 -14.57 -14.85
C ALA A 217 10.53 -13.06 -14.58
N SER A 218 9.36 -12.48 -14.84
CA SER A 218 9.08 -11.06 -14.58
C SER A 218 9.25 -10.70 -13.11
N LEU A 219 8.80 -11.55 -12.18
CA LEU A 219 8.99 -11.35 -10.74
C LEU A 219 10.47 -11.26 -10.35
N THR A 220 11.33 -12.08 -10.95
CA THR A 220 12.77 -12.04 -10.65
C THR A 220 13.49 -10.83 -11.27
N GLY A 221 12.91 -10.23 -12.31
CA GLY A 221 13.47 -9.09 -13.06
C GLY A 221 12.86 -7.72 -12.73
N LEU A 222 12.01 -7.60 -11.71
CA LEU A 222 11.18 -6.40 -11.48
C LEU A 222 11.97 -5.07 -11.37
N LYS A 223 13.19 -5.10 -10.81
CA LYS A 223 14.02 -3.90 -10.63
C LYS A 223 14.44 -3.25 -11.94
N THR A 224 14.62 -4.05 -12.99
CA THR A 224 15.08 -3.59 -14.32
C THR A 224 14.01 -3.68 -15.39
N ALA A 225 12.83 -4.21 -15.05
CA ALA A 225 11.68 -4.29 -15.94
C ALA A 225 11.24 -2.90 -16.38
N SER A 226 10.61 -2.81 -17.56
CA SER A 226 9.87 -1.61 -17.98
C SER A 226 8.68 -1.34 -17.05
N ASP A 227 8.09 -0.15 -17.12
CA ASP A 227 6.89 0.16 -16.32
C ASP A 227 5.69 -0.69 -16.75
N GLU A 228 5.59 -1.02 -18.03
CA GLU A 228 4.55 -1.91 -18.55
C GLU A 228 4.66 -3.32 -17.97
N GLU A 229 5.83 -3.95 -18.04
CA GLU A 229 6.07 -5.31 -17.52
C GLU A 229 5.89 -5.37 -15.99
N ALA A 230 6.40 -4.36 -15.28
CA ALA A 230 6.26 -4.28 -13.84
C ALA A 230 4.79 -4.11 -13.43
N CYS A 231 4.06 -3.21 -14.09
CA CYS A 231 2.64 -3.02 -13.81
C CYS A 231 1.82 -4.27 -14.16
N ALA A 232 2.10 -4.95 -15.28
CA ALA A 232 1.45 -6.21 -15.62
C ALA A 232 1.67 -7.27 -14.52
N THR A 233 2.89 -7.36 -13.99
CA THR A 233 3.23 -8.26 -12.87
C THR A 233 2.48 -7.90 -11.59
N VAL A 234 2.39 -6.61 -11.25
CA VAL A 234 1.59 -6.11 -10.11
C VAL A 234 0.12 -6.49 -10.26
N ARG A 235 -0.46 -6.24 -11.44
CA ARG A 235 -1.86 -6.57 -11.72
C ARG A 235 -2.11 -8.08 -11.58
N ILE A 236 -1.18 -8.94 -12.01
CA ILE A 236 -1.27 -10.39 -11.79
C ILE A 236 -1.20 -10.73 -10.29
N LEU A 237 -0.22 -10.18 -9.57
CA LEU A 237 -0.05 -10.40 -8.13
C LEU A 237 -1.34 -10.08 -7.35
N TYR A 238 -1.94 -8.92 -7.61
CA TYR A 238 -3.15 -8.50 -6.90
C TYR A 238 -4.40 -9.25 -7.35
N SER A 239 -4.61 -9.45 -8.65
CA SER A 239 -5.83 -10.09 -9.16
C SER A 239 -5.87 -11.58 -8.89
N ARG A 240 -4.79 -12.31 -9.21
CA ARG A 240 -4.70 -13.75 -8.96
C ARG A 240 -4.52 -14.04 -7.49
N GLY A 241 -3.74 -13.22 -6.78
CA GLY A 241 -3.61 -13.32 -5.32
C GLY A 241 -4.94 -13.19 -4.59
N ASN A 242 -5.79 -12.22 -4.97
CA ASN A 242 -7.12 -12.05 -4.35
C ASN A 242 -8.05 -13.26 -4.57
N SER A 243 -7.83 -13.99 -5.66
CA SER A 243 -8.65 -15.13 -6.05
C SER A 243 -8.18 -16.46 -5.42
N LEU A 244 -7.08 -16.45 -4.67
CA LEU A 244 -6.59 -17.65 -4.00
C LEU A 244 -7.46 -18.01 -2.79
N PRO A 245 -7.55 -19.31 -2.44
CA PRO A 245 -8.10 -19.71 -1.15
C PRO A 245 -7.13 -19.38 -0.01
N GLU A 246 -7.66 -19.33 1.21
CA GLU A 246 -6.83 -19.34 2.41
C GLU A 246 -5.97 -20.62 2.50
N PRO A 247 -4.74 -20.55 3.05
CA PRO A 247 -4.08 -19.36 3.64
C PRO A 247 -3.33 -18.48 2.62
N TYR A 248 -3.33 -18.84 1.33
CA TYR A 248 -2.43 -18.26 0.33
C TYR A 248 -2.77 -16.81 -0.01
N ARG A 249 -4.06 -16.45 0.01
CA ARG A 249 -4.48 -15.06 -0.19
C ARG A 249 -3.92 -14.16 0.91
N GLY A 250 -4.00 -14.60 2.16
CA GLY A 250 -3.38 -13.91 3.30
C GLY A 250 -1.86 -13.76 3.17
N TYR A 251 -1.16 -14.77 2.66
CA TYR A 251 0.29 -14.68 2.39
C TYR A 251 0.61 -13.59 1.38
N ILE A 252 -0.12 -13.54 0.26
CA ILE A 252 0.08 -12.52 -0.78
C ILE A 252 -0.29 -11.13 -0.25
N ALA A 253 -1.40 -11.00 0.48
CA ALA A 253 -1.82 -9.74 1.07
C ALA A 253 -0.75 -9.18 2.02
N ARG A 254 -0.17 -10.02 2.89
CA ARG A 254 0.90 -9.60 3.78
C ARG A 254 2.15 -9.21 3.00
N MET A 255 2.62 -10.09 2.12
CA MET A 255 3.79 -9.85 1.28
C MET A 255 3.76 -8.48 0.58
N LEU A 256 2.60 -8.09 0.04
CA LEU A 256 2.43 -6.89 -0.77
C LEU A 256 2.04 -5.62 0.00
N LEU A 257 1.59 -5.72 1.26
CA LEU A 257 1.02 -4.57 1.98
C LEU A 257 1.81 -4.17 3.22
N THR A 258 2.76 -4.99 3.66
CA THR A 258 3.48 -4.74 4.93
C THR A 258 4.94 -4.32 4.74
N GLY A 259 5.45 -4.27 3.50
CA GLY A 259 6.84 -3.90 3.23
C GLY A 259 7.86 -4.76 4.00
N ASP A 260 9.06 -4.22 4.20
CA ASP A 260 10.19 -4.95 4.81
C ASP A 260 9.93 -5.37 6.27
N ASP A 261 9.09 -4.63 7.00
CA ASP A 261 8.84 -4.88 8.42
C ASP A 261 7.94 -6.11 8.64
N GLY A 262 7.02 -6.41 7.72
CA GLY A 262 6.12 -7.57 7.83
C GLY A 262 6.57 -8.81 7.06
N ASN A 263 7.77 -8.80 6.48
CA ASN A 263 8.35 -9.92 5.75
C ASN A 263 9.67 -10.34 6.40
N GLU A 264 9.97 -11.63 6.36
CA GLU A 264 11.25 -12.15 6.83
C GLU A 264 12.40 -11.52 6.03
N LYS A 265 13.44 -11.10 6.75
CA LYS A 265 14.63 -10.52 6.13
C LYS A 265 15.47 -11.64 5.53
N ILE A 266 15.79 -11.49 4.25
CA ILE A 266 16.65 -12.42 3.48
C ILE A 266 18.08 -11.89 3.50
#